data_AF-A0A392MZ68-F1
#
_entry.id   AF-A0A392MZ68-F1
#
_cell.length_a   1.000
_cell.length_b   1.000
_cell.length_c   1.000
_cell.angle_alpha   90.00
_cell.angle_beta   90.00
_cell.angle_gamma   90.00
#
_symmetry.space_group_name_H-M   'P 1'
#
loop_
_entity.id
_entity.type
_entity.pdbx_description
1 polymer ?
#
loop_
_entity_poly.entity_id
_entity_poly.type
_entity_poly.pdbx_seq_one_letter_code
_entity_poly.pdbx_strand_id
1 'polypeptide(L)'
;ELVTSYGRHLEKRHDMILGTLFEQGTYKKLYSYRHLINGFAVHISPEQVKSSVVSYPFAIAETLSHASGVKSVERDWKVKRLTTHTPQFLGLPTGVWPTGGGFDRAGEDIVIGFVDSGIYPHHPSFATHNSEPYEPVPKYRGKCEVDPDTKRNFCNGKIVGAQHFAQAAIASGAFNPSVDFASPLDGDGHGRLEQVIIT
;
A
#
# COMPACT_ATOMS: atom_id res chain seq x y z
N GLU A 1 -5.34 22.59 -4.98
CA GLU A 1 -6.63 22.75 -4.28
C GLU A 1 -7.78 21.97 -4.91
N LEU A 2 -7.99 22.06 -6.23
CA LEU A 2 -9.06 21.33 -6.94
C LEU A 2 -9.01 19.80 -6.73
N VAL A 3 -7.83 19.18 -6.85
CA VAL A 3 -7.64 17.72 -6.64
C VAL A 3 -8.03 17.30 -5.22
N THR A 4 -7.64 18.07 -4.21
CA THR A 4 -7.98 17.80 -2.81
C THR A 4 -9.48 17.98 -2.56
N SER A 5 -10.08 19.02 -3.15
CA SER A 5 -11.53 19.28 -3.04
C SER A 5 -12.35 18.15 -3.67
N TYR A 6 -11.98 17.74 -4.89
CA TYR A 6 -12.64 16.63 -5.59
C TYR A 6 -12.44 15.30 -4.87
N GLY A 7 -11.24 15.04 -4.31
CA GLY A 7 -10.98 13.87 -3.47
C GLY A 7 -11.93 13.77 -2.27
N ARG A 8 -12.13 14.88 -1.54
CA ARG A 8 -13.11 14.93 -0.43
C ARG A 8 -14.54 14.75 -0.91
N HIS A 9 -14.88 15.26 -2.10
CA HIS A 9 -16.20 15.03 -2.70
C HIS A 9 -16.43 13.53 -2.96
N LEU A 10 -15.44 12.82 -3.53
CA LEU A 10 -15.53 11.37 -3.74
C LEU A 10 -15.68 10.62 -2.41
N GLU A 11 -14.89 10.95 -1.40
CA GLU A 11 -14.98 10.32 -0.07
C GLU A 11 -16.38 10.46 0.53
N LYS A 12 -16.97 11.67 0.46
CA LYS A 12 -18.36 11.91 0.91
C LYS A 12 -19.38 11.08 0.13
N ARG A 13 -19.17 10.89 -1.18
CA ARG A 13 -20.05 10.04 -2.01
C ARG A 13 -19.94 8.58 -1.62
N HIS A 14 -18.73 8.10 -1.31
CA HIS A 14 -18.52 6.73 -0.79
C HIS A 14 -19.25 6.54 0.55
N ASP A 15 -19.12 7.50 1.46
CA ASP A 15 -19.80 7.46 2.77
C ASP A 15 -21.32 7.50 2.63
N MET A 16 -21.83 8.32 1.71
CA MET A 16 -23.27 8.39 1.42
C MET A 16 -23.81 7.05 0.90
N ILE A 17 -23.10 6.38 -0.01
CA ILE A 17 -23.50 5.06 -0.52
C ILE A 17 -23.59 4.06 0.63
N LEU A 18 -22.53 3.96 1.45
CA LEU A 18 -22.49 3.01 2.56
C LEU A 18 -23.55 3.31 3.63
N GLY A 19 -23.72 4.58 4.00
CA GLY A 19 -24.71 5.00 5.00
C GLY A 19 -26.17 4.90 4.53
N THR A 20 -26.42 4.82 3.23
CA THR A 20 -27.76 4.58 2.67
C THR A 20 -28.09 3.08 2.64
N LEU A 21 -27.09 2.23 2.39
CA LEU A 21 -27.28 0.78 2.20
C LEU A 21 -27.20 -0.01 3.51
N PHE A 22 -26.42 0.46 4.48
CA PHE A 22 -26.10 -0.29 5.69
C PHE A 22 -26.29 0.55 6.95
N GLU A 23 -26.77 -0.10 8.00
CA GLU A 23 -26.92 0.52 9.31
C GLU A 23 -25.55 0.92 9.89
N GLN A 24 -25.50 2.02 10.63
CA GLN A 24 -24.28 2.48 11.26
C GLN A 24 -23.74 1.43 12.25
N GLY A 25 -22.45 1.14 12.17
CA GLY A 25 -21.78 0.13 13.00
C GLY A 25 -21.87 -1.30 12.44
N THR A 26 -22.58 -1.51 11.34
CA THR A 26 -22.66 -2.83 10.68
C THR A 26 -21.58 -3.06 9.61
N TYR A 27 -20.86 -1.99 9.27
CA TYR A 27 -19.79 -1.99 8.30
C TYR A 27 -18.62 -1.13 8.79
N LYS A 28 -17.44 -1.41 8.22
CA LYS A 28 -16.24 -0.59 8.38
C LYS A 28 -15.68 -0.26 7.01
N LYS A 29 -15.73 1.02 6.61
CA LYS A 29 -15.00 1.50 5.43
C LYS A 29 -13.50 1.45 5.74
N LEU A 30 -12.75 0.68 4.98
CA LEU A 30 -11.30 0.50 5.16
C LEU A 30 -10.51 1.55 4.39
N TYR A 31 -10.87 1.79 3.13
CA TYR A 31 -10.16 2.72 2.25
C TYR A 31 -11.13 3.46 1.32
N SER A 32 -10.75 4.69 0.94
CA SER A 32 -11.35 5.43 -0.17
C SER A 32 -10.28 5.68 -1.22
N TYR A 33 -10.50 5.18 -2.43
CA TYR A 33 -9.66 5.38 -3.61
C TYR A 33 -10.19 6.59 -4.40
N ARG A 34 -9.31 7.56 -4.65
CA ARG A 34 -9.69 8.88 -5.19
C ARG A 34 -8.78 9.41 -6.30
N HIS A 35 -7.81 8.62 -6.73
CA HIS A 35 -6.77 9.07 -7.66
C HIS A 35 -6.81 8.27 -8.97
N LEU A 36 -6.47 6.98 -8.92
CA LEU A 36 -6.48 6.10 -10.09
C LEU A 36 -7.87 5.50 -10.34
N ILE A 37 -8.53 5.10 -9.27
CA ILE A 37 -9.87 4.51 -9.28
C ILE A 37 -10.73 5.31 -8.33
N ASN A 38 -11.99 5.56 -8.71
CA ASN A 38 -13.02 6.07 -7.83
C ASN A 38 -13.75 4.87 -7.20
N GLY A 39 -13.44 4.56 -5.94
CA GLY A 39 -14.04 3.42 -5.25
C GLY A 39 -13.66 3.37 -3.79
N PHE A 40 -14.11 2.35 -3.08
CA PHE A 40 -13.81 2.15 -1.67
C PHE A 40 -13.67 0.66 -1.36
N ALA A 41 -12.95 0.36 -0.30
CA ALA A 41 -12.91 -0.97 0.31
C ALA A 41 -13.74 -0.94 1.59
N VAL A 42 -14.61 -1.94 1.77
CA VAL A 42 -15.48 -2.05 2.93
C VAL A 42 -15.42 -3.47 3.48
N HIS A 43 -15.36 -3.57 4.81
CA HIS A 43 -15.54 -4.81 5.53
C HIS A 43 -16.91 -4.82 6.20
N ILE A 44 -17.65 -5.92 6.05
CA ILE A 44 -18.98 -6.12 6.62
C ILE A 44 -18.95 -7.49 7.30
N SER A 45 -19.07 -7.53 8.62
CA SER A 45 -19.12 -8.81 9.34
C SER A 45 -20.55 -9.37 9.29
N PRO A 46 -20.73 -10.67 8.96
CA PRO A 46 -22.04 -11.33 9.01
C PRO A 46 -22.75 -11.17 10.36
N GLU A 47 -22.00 -11.10 11.45
CA GLU A 47 -22.50 -10.96 12.83
C GLU A 47 -23.02 -9.55 13.13
N GLN A 48 -22.53 -8.54 12.42
CA GLN A 48 -22.92 -7.15 12.64
C GLN A 48 -24.23 -6.80 11.93
N VAL A 49 -24.69 -7.62 10.97
CA VAL A 49 -26.00 -7.44 10.31
C VAL A 49 -27.08 -8.12 11.16
N LYS A 50 -27.66 -7.37 12.09
CA LYS A 50 -28.69 -7.87 13.03
C LYS A 50 -30.05 -8.18 12.38
N SER A 51 -30.21 -7.91 11.07
CA SER A 51 -31.47 -8.14 10.34
C SER A 51 -31.31 -9.27 9.32
N SER A 52 -32.15 -10.30 9.48
CA SER A 52 -32.08 -11.65 8.90
C SER A 52 -32.27 -11.75 7.37
N VAL A 53 -31.85 -10.77 6.58
CA VAL A 53 -32.01 -10.79 5.11
C VAL A 53 -30.67 -10.75 4.35
N VAL A 54 -29.59 -10.22 4.96
CA VAL A 54 -28.31 -9.97 4.25
C VAL A 54 -27.11 -10.47 5.07
N SER A 55 -27.15 -11.71 5.55
CA SER A 55 -26.04 -12.29 6.33
C SER A 55 -25.01 -13.05 5.46
N TYR A 56 -25.28 -13.22 4.16
CA TYR A 56 -24.40 -13.94 3.25
C TYR A 56 -23.54 -12.99 2.39
N PRO A 57 -22.24 -13.29 2.17
CA PRO A 57 -21.35 -12.47 1.34
C PRO A 57 -21.89 -12.16 -0.06
N PHE A 58 -22.65 -13.09 -0.64
CA PHE A 58 -23.29 -12.92 -1.93
C PHE A 58 -24.35 -11.80 -1.91
N ALA A 59 -25.24 -11.79 -0.90
CA ALA A 59 -26.30 -10.80 -0.77
C ALA A 59 -25.74 -9.38 -0.54
N ILE A 60 -24.62 -9.26 0.19
CA ILE A 60 -23.91 -7.99 0.38
C ILE A 60 -23.37 -7.47 -0.95
N ALA A 61 -22.70 -8.32 -1.72
CA ALA A 61 -22.16 -7.96 -3.03
C ALA A 61 -23.28 -7.56 -4.01
N GLU A 62 -24.39 -8.30 -4.00
CA GLU A 62 -25.59 -8.01 -4.80
C GLU A 62 -26.18 -6.64 -4.43
N THR A 63 -26.40 -6.39 -3.14
CA THR A 63 -26.91 -5.11 -2.62
C THR A 63 -26.04 -3.94 -3.08
N LEU A 64 -24.72 -4.07 -2.98
CA LEU A 64 -23.78 -3.05 -3.46
C LEU A 64 -23.82 -2.90 -4.99
N SER A 65 -23.90 -4.00 -5.74
CA SER A 65 -23.87 -3.97 -7.20
C SER A 65 -25.10 -3.29 -7.83
N HIS A 66 -26.24 -3.30 -7.13
CA HIS A 66 -27.46 -2.62 -7.54
C HIS A 66 -27.55 -1.16 -7.07
N ALA A 67 -26.61 -0.70 -6.23
CA ALA A 67 -26.63 0.66 -5.73
C ALA A 67 -26.28 1.68 -6.81
N SER A 68 -27.06 2.76 -6.89
CA SER A 68 -26.79 3.85 -7.83
C SER A 68 -25.41 4.47 -7.58
N GLY A 69 -24.56 4.51 -8.62
CA GLY A 69 -23.20 5.00 -8.53
C GLY A 69 -22.14 3.93 -8.24
N VAL A 70 -22.54 2.67 -8.07
CA VAL A 70 -21.62 1.52 -8.05
C VAL A 70 -21.58 0.88 -9.44
N LYS A 71 -20.39 0.75 -10.01
CA LYS A 71 -20.19 0.14 -11.34
C LYS A 71 -19.88 -1.35 -11.26
N SER A 72 -19.07 -1.75 -10.30
CA SER A 72 -18.67 -3.14 -10.08
C SER A 72 -18.33 -3.36 -8.61
N VAL A 73 -18.46 -4.61 -8.18
CA VAL A 73 -18.11 -5.07 -6.84
C VAL A 73 -17.27 -6.32 -6.99
N GLU A 74 -16.09 -6.33 -6.37
CA GLU A 74 -15.19 -7.47 -6.39
C GLU A 74 -14.83 -7.86 -4.97
N ARG A 75 -14.82 -9.16 -4.71
CA ARG A 75 -14.40 -9.69 -3.41
C ARG A 75 -12.88 -9.62 -3.33
N ASP A 76 -12.38 -9.09 -2.22
CA ASP A 76 -10.95 -9.08 -1.93
C ASP A 76 -10.39 -10.51 -1.87
N TRP A 77 -9.21 -10.72 -2.45
CA TRP A 77 -8.56 -12.02 -2.54
C TRP A 77 -7.06 -11.91 -2.31
N LYS A 78 -6.49 -12.96 -1.72
CA LYS A 78 -5.06 -12.99 -1.39
C LYS A 78 -4.24 -13.36 -2.62
N VAL A 79 -3.24 -12.55 -2.92
CA VAL A 79 -2.22 -12.85 -3.94
C VAL A 79 -1.06 -13.60 -3.29
N LYS A 80 -0.49 -14.59 -3.99
CA LYS A 80 0.75 -15.25 -3.56
C LYS A 80 1.95 -14.44 -4.00
N ARG A 81 2.92 -14.29 -3.10
CA ARG A 81 4.22 -13.68 -3.39
C ARG A 81 4.99 -14.55 -4.38
N LEU A 82 5.60 -13.91 -5.37
CA LEU A 82 6.50 -14.54 -6.33
C LEU A 82 7.83 -13.81 -6.24
N THR A 83 8.90 -14.58 -6.12
CA THR A 83 10.25 -14.06 -5.92
C THR A 83 11.06 -14.37 -7.17
N THR A 84 11.89 -13.42 -7.63
CA THR A 84 12.82 -13.63 -8.75
C THR A 84 14.25 -13.33 -8.33
N HIS A 85 15.21 -14.09 -8.89
CA HIS A 85 16.62 -14.05 -8.52
C HIS A 85 17.50 -13.18 -9.45
N THR A 86 18.30 -12.34 -8.78
CA THR A 86 19.63 -11.75 -9.06
C THR A 86 20.00 -10.96 -10.33
N PRO A 87 20.70 -9.80 -10.18
CA PRO A 87 21.21 -8.94 -11.27
C PRO A 87 22.11 -9.63 -12.30
N GLN A 88 22.85 -10.67 -11.91
CA GLN A 88 23.72 -11.41 -12.82
C GLN A 88 22.94 -12.11 -13.92
N PHE A 89 21.73 -12.60 -13.62
CA PHE A 89 20.84 -13.19 -14.62
C PHE A 89 20.41 -12.18 -15.70
N LEU A 90 20.34 -10.90 -15.33
CA LEU A 90 19.94 -9.81 -16.20
C LEU A 90 21.12 -9.10 -16.89
N GLY A 91 22.37 -9.50 -16.63
CA GLY A 91 23.57 -8.91 -17.27
C GLY A 91 23.81 -7.43 -16.96
N LEU A 92 23.22 -6.90 -15.88
CA LEU A 92 23.26 -5.46 -15.55
C LEU A 92 24.68 -4.88 -15.36
N PRO A 93 25.64 -5.58 -14.72
CA PRO A 93 26.98 -5.05 -14.50
C PRO A 93 27.74 -4.71 -15.79
N THR A 94 27.47 -5.43 -16.89
CA THR A 94 28.13 -5.22 -18.18
C THR A 94 27.27 -4.48 -19.20
N GLY A 95 26.01 -4.17 -18.85
CA GLY A 95 25.02 -3.58 -19.75
C GLY A 95 24.68 -2.13 -19.40
N VAL A 96 23.60 -1.93 -18.63
CA VAL A 96 22.95 -0.62 -18.45
C VAL A 96 23.64 0.27 -17.42
N TRP A 97 24.32 -0.29 -16.40
CA TRP A 97 24.95 0.54 -15.36
C TRP A 97 26.10 1.42 -15.87
N PRO A 98 27.01 0.94 -16.75
CA PRO A 98 28.06 1.80 -17.33
C PRO A 98 27.53 3.00 -18.12
N THR A 99 26.35 2.91 -18.73
CA THR A 99 25.77 4.01 -19.53
C THR A 99 24.95 4.99 -18.68
N GLY A 100 24.52 4.58 -17.48
CA GLY A 100 23.74 5.39 -16.54
C GLY A 100 24.56 6.13 -15.46
N GLY A 101 25.88 6.23 -15.61
CA GLY A 101 26.74 6.88 -14.62
C GLY A 101 27.53 5.93 -13.71
N GLY A 102 27.55 4.62 -14.02
CA GLY A 102 28.27 3.60 -13.25
C GLY A 102 27.51 3.17 -11.99
N PHE A 103 28.11 2.26 -11.21
CA PHE A 103 27.50 1.75 -9.96
C PHE A 103 27.12 2.86 -8.96
N ASP A 104 27.77 4.01 -9.05
CA ASP A 104 27.59 5.11 -8.09
C ASP A 104 26.36 6.00 -8.37
N ARG A 105 25.88 6.08 -9.62
CA ARG A 105 24.79 6.99 -10.03
C ARG A 105 23.71 6.37 -10.93
N ALA A 106 23.81 5.07 -11.24
CA ALA A 106 22.92 4.41 -12.18
C ALA A 106 21.50 4.23 -11.63
N GLY A 107 20.63 5.21 -11.90
CA GLY A 107 19.25 5.26 -11.42
C GLY A 107 18.92 6.49 -10.56
N GLU A 108 19.86 7.43 -10.44
CA GLU A 108 19.63 8.69 -9.74
C GLU A 108 18.43 9.43 -10.35
N ASP A 109 17.66 10.14 -9.52
CA ASP A 109 16.37 10.75 -9.86
C ASP A 109 15.24 9.81 -10.29
N ILE A 110 15.44 8.49 -10.26
CA ILE A 110 14.41 7.48 -10.52
C ILE A 110 13.87 6.95 -9.20
N VAL A 111 12.55 7.01 -9.02
CA VAL A 111 11.88 6.37 -7.88
C VAL A 111 11.25 5.06 -8.32
N ILE A 112 11.75 3.96 -7.77
CA ILE A 112 11.19 2.62 -7.97
C ILE A 112 10.26 2.30 -6.81
N GLY A 113 8.99 2.02 -7.12
CA GLY A 113 7.99 1.61 -6.14
C GLY A 113 7.94 0.09 -5.99
N PHE A 114 8.01 -0.40 -4.76
CA PHE A 114 7.83 -1.81 -4.42
C PHE A 114 6.54 -2.00 -3.64
N VAL A 115 5.77 -3.03 -4.00
CA VAL A 115 4.60 -3.49 -3.23
C VAL A 115 4.95 -4.86 -2.68
N ASP A 116 5.35 -4.87 -1.40
CA ASP A 116 5.88 -6.05 -0.71
C ASP A 116 5.35 -6.08 0.75
N SER A 117 5.79 -7.08 1.51
CA SER A 117 5.64 -7.30 2.95
C SER A 117 6.11 -6.14 3.83
N GLY A 118 7.02 -5.29 3.34
CA GLY A 118 7.53 -4.13 4.07
C GLY A 118 8.94 -3.78 3.65
N ILE A 119 9.62 -2.98 4.47
CA ILE A 119 11.03 -2.65 4.31
C ILE A 119 11.77 -2.68 5.65
N TYR A 120 13.04 -3.08 5.64
CA TYR A 120 13.92 -2.96 6.79
C TYR A 120 14.94 -1.84 6.56
N PRO A 121 14.68 -0.61 7.04
CA PRO A 121 15.45 0.57 6.63
C PRO A 121 16.90 0.60 7.13
N HIS A 122 17.26 -0.28 8.08
CA HIS A 122 18.62 -0.38 8.62
C HIS A 122 19.49 -1.39 7.86
N HIS A 123 18.98 -2.01 6.79
CA HIS A 123 19.80 -2.87 5.96
C HIS A 123 20.90 -2.04 5.27
N PRO A 124 22.16 -2.52 5.18
CA PRO A 124 23.24 -1.80 4.52
C PRO A 124 22.93 -1.38 3.08
N SER A 125 22.10 -2.14 2.35
CA SER A 125 21.65 -1.77 1.00
C SER A 125 20.88 -0.44 0.94
N PHE A 126 20.28 -0.01 2.05
CA PHE A 126 19.54 1.25 2.16
C PHE A 126 20.34 2.34 2.87
N ALA A 127 21.59 2.07 3.25
CA ALA A 127 22.44 3.08 3.85
C ALA A 127 22.79 4.15 2.81
N THR A 128 22.80 5.40 3.27
CA THR A 128 23.31 6.54 2.51
C THR A 128 24.82 6.59 2.72
N HIS A 129 25.59 6.09 1.76
CA HIS A 129 27.05 6.05 1.84
C HIS A 129 27.74 7.31 1.27
N ASN A 130 26.97 8.21 0.68
CA ASN A 130 27.50 9.40 0.02
C ASN A 130 27.83 10.47 1.06
N SER A 131 28.93 11.19 0.86
CA SER A 131 29.32 12.35 1.67
C SER A 131 28.30 13.49 1.59
N GLU A 132 27.45 13.49 0.56
CA GLU A 132 26.33 14.39 0.41
C GLU A 132 25.00 13.62 0.48
N PRO A 133 24.00 14.14 1.21
CA PRO A 133 22.68 13.52 1.28
C PRO A 133 21.98 13.57 -0.09
N TYR A 134 21.25 12.50 -0.44
CA TYR A 134 20.41 12.47 -1.65
C TYR A 134 19.43 13.65 -1.67
N GLU A 135 19.34 14.34 -2.80
CA GLU A 135 18.38 15.42 -2.96
C GLU A 135 16.94 14.87 -3.04
N PRO A 136 15.94 15.59 -2.50
CA PRO A 136 14.55 15.18 -2.64
C PRO A 136 14.13 15.18 -4.11
N VAL A 137 13.62 14.05 -4.61
CA VAL A 137 13.10 13.95 -5.98
C VAL A 137 11.96 14.96 -6.20
N PRO A 138 12.11 16.01 -7.04
CA PRO A 138 11.24 17.19 -7.01
C PRO A 138 9.75 16.93 -7.26
N LYS A 139 9.44 15.86 -8.03
CA LYS A 139 8.08 15.47 -8.41
C LYS A 139 7.51 14.36 -7.53
N TYR A 140 8.30 13.76 -6.64
CA TYR A 140 7.80 12.74 -5.75
C TYR A 140 6.88 13.37 -4.69
N ARG A 141 5.74 12.70 -4.45
CA ARG A 141 4.68 13.15 -3.52
C ARG A 141 4.23 12.00 -2.62
N GLY A 142 4.99 10.91 -2.57
CA GLY A 142 4.72 9.81 -1.65
C GLY A 142 4.95 10.22 -0.21
N LYS A 143 4.58 9.33 0.70
CA LYS A 143 4.64 9.58 2.14
C LYS A 143 5.65 8.67 2.80
N CYS A 144 6.22 9.18 3.88
CA CYS A 144 6.97 8.39 4.85
C CYS A 144 6.14 8.33 6.11
N GLU A 145 5.55 7.17 6.36
CA GLU A 145 4.83 6.94 7.59
C GLU A 145 5.82 6.85 8.75
N VAL A 146 5.35 7.28 9.92
CA VAL A 146 6.08 7.15 11.17
C VAL A 146 5.36 6.10 11.98
N ASP A 147 6.12 5.14 12.49
CA ASP A 147 5.56 4.10 13.33
C ASP A 147 4.88 4.73 14.57
N PRO A 148 3.60 4.44 14.83
CA PRO A 148 2.85 5.14 15.86
C PRO A 148 3.37 4.84 17.27
N ASP A 149 3.95 3.66 17.49
CA ASP A 149 4.37 3.19 18.82
C ASP A 149 5.83 3.57 19.08
N THR A 150 6.71 3.29 18.13
CA THR A 150 8.16 3.51 18.27
C THR A 150 8.62 4.89 17.81
N LYS A 151 7.74 5.67 17.15
CA LYS A 151 8.04 6.96 16.51
C LYS A 151 9.16 6.87 15.46
N ARG A 152 9.42 5.67 14.95
CA ARG A 152 10.48 5.42 13.98
C ARG A 152 10.11 5.97 12.60
N ASN A 153 11.04 6.70 11.98
CA ASN A 153 10.98 7.06 10.57
C ASN A 153 11.64 5.96 9.73
N PHE A 154 11.04 5.66 8.58
CA PHE A 154 11.53 4.64 7.65
C PHE A 154 12.30 5.24 6.47
N CYS A 155 12.23 6.56 6.27
CA CYS A 155 12.87 7.23 5.16
C CYS A 155 14.19 7.90 5.57
N ASN A 156 15.18 7.85 4.69
CA ASN A 156 16.54 8.32 4.95
C ASN A 156 17.23 8.96 3.73
N GLY A 157 16.47 9.32 2.70
CA GLY A 157 17.00 9.87 1.45
C GLY A 157 17.16 8.81 0.36
N LYS A 158 17.69 7.62 0.69
CA LYS A 158 17.63 6.46 -0.22
C LYS A 158 16.24 5.86 -0.26
N ILE A 159 15.63 5.69 0.90
CA ILE A 159 14.19 5.40 1.03
C ILE A 159 13.48 6.74 1.06
N VAL A 160 12.78 7.06 -0.04
CA VAL A 160 12.05 8.33 -0.20
C VAL A 160 10.57 8.23 0.16
N GLY A 161 10.03 7.02 0.29
CA GLY A 161 8.66 6.77 0.75
C GLY A 161 8.50 5.38 1.33
N ALA A 162 7.64 5.29 2.35
CA ALA A 162 7.34 4.06 3.07
C ALA A 162 5.92 4.15 3.61
N GLN A 163 5.04 3.25 3.17
CA GLN A 163 3.63 3.21 3.53
C GLN A 163 3.15 1.77 3.68
N HIS A 164 2.15 1.56 4.52
CA HIS A 164 1.55 0.23 4.72
C HIS A 164 0.02 0.23 4.54
N PHE A 165 -0.53 -0.94 4.23
CA PHE A 165 -1.96 -1.13 3.99
C PHE A 165 -2.49 -2.39 4.71
N ALA A 166 -2.54 -2.37 6.04
CA ALA A 166 -2.92 -3.54 6.85
C ALA A 166 -4.42 -3.66 7.18
N GLN A 167 -5.24 -2.63 6.95
CA GLN A 167 -6.62 -2.60 7.47
C GLN A 167 -7.50 -3.76 6.98
N ALA A 168 -7.33 -4.21 5.73
CA ALA A 168 -8.08 -5.34 5.18
C ALA A 168 -7.66 -6.68 5.80
N ALA A 169 -6.36 -6.89 6.01
CA ALA A 169 -5.85 -8.08 6.69
C ALA A 169 -6.33 -8.13 8.15
N ILE A 170 -6.30 -6.98 8.85
CA ILE A 170 -6.80 -6.86 10.23
C ILE A 170 -8.30 -7.16 10.28
N ALA A 171 -9.10 -6.53 9.41
CA ALA A 171 -10.55 -6.69 9.41
C ALA A 171 -10.99 -8.12 9.05
N SER A 172 -10.26 -8.82 8.19
CA SER A 172 -10.54 -10.21 7.83
C SER A 172 -10.01 -11.25 8.83
N GLY A 173 -9.31 -10.83 9.88
CA GLY A 173 -8.64 -11.74 10.84
C GLY A 173 -7.42 -12.46 10.25
N ALA A 174 -6.93 -12.03 9.09
CA ALA A 174 -5.76 -12.60 8.43
C ALA A 174 -4.43 -12.05 8.97
N PHE A 175 -4.46 -10.92 9.68
CA PHE A 175 -3.29 -10.27 10.26
C PHE A 175 -2.83 -11.00 11.52
N ASN A 176 -1.58 -11.44 11.55
CA ASN A 176 -0.95 -12.10 12.69
C ASN A 176 0.00 -11.12 13.39
N PRO A 177 -0.40 -10.50 14.53
CA PRO A 177 0.42 -9.49 15.21
C PRO A 177 1.73 -10.03 15.79
N SER A 178 1.95 -11.35 15.80
CA SER A 178 3.23 -11.95 16.21
C SER A 178 4.33 -11.81 15.14
N VAL A 179 3.95 -11.58 13.88
CA VAL A 179 4.89 -11.52 12.74
C VAL A 179 4.62 -10.34 11.80
N ASP A 180 3.37 -9.87 11.71
CA ASP A 180 2.97 -8.75 10.89
C ASP A 180 3.02 -7.44 11.69
N PHE A 181 3.44 -6.37 11.03
CA PHE A 181 3.45 -5.02 11.60
C PHE A 181 2.40 -4.16 10.91
N ALA A 182 1.63 -3.40 11.69
CA ALA A 182 0.76 -2.34 11.18
C ALA A 182 1.58 -1.06 10.92
N SER A 183 2.70 -1.23 10.23
CA SER A 183 3.63 -0.18 9.83
C SER A 183 4.41 -0.64 8.59
N PRO A 184 5.17 0.24 7.91
CA PRO A 184 6.00 -0.16 6.78
C PRO A 184 7.14 -1.15 7.10
N LEU A 185 7.30 -1.55 8.37
CA LEU A 185 8.38 -2.43 8.80
C LEU A 185 8.20 -3.85 8.26
N ASP A 186 9.27 -4.40 7.70
CA ASP A 186 9.33 -5.81 7.33
C ASP A 186 9.58 -6.72 8.54
N GLY A 187 8.54 -7.45 8.93
CA GLY A 187 8.57 -8.44 10.01
C GLY A 187 9.01 -9.84 9.61
N ASP A 188 8.78 -10.23 8.35
CA ASP A 188 9.05 -11.60 7.89
C ASP A 188 10.41 -11.75 7.20
N GLY A 189 11.07 -10.64 6.86
CA GLY A 189 12.40 -10.59 6.29
C GLY A 189 12.45 -10.69 4.76
N HIS A 190 11.30 -10.77 4.10
CA HIS A 190 11.21 -10.84 2.64
C HIS A 190 11.60 -9.51 1.99
N GLY A 191 11.07 -8.40 2.51
CA GLY A 191 11.47 -7.04 2.11
C GLY A 191 12.96 -6.73 2.33
N ARG A 192 13.68 -7.49 3.18
CA ARG A 192 15.15 -7.40 3.33
C ARG A 192 15.93 -7.98 2.17
N LEU A 193 15.44 -9.07 1.58
CA LEU A 193 16.17 -9.87 0.58
C LEU A 193 15.78 -9.49 -0.85
N GLU A 194 14.59 -8.94 -1.06
CA GLU A 194 14.00 -8.82 -2.39
C GLU A 194 13.93 -7.40 -2.94
N GLN A 195 14.19 -6.40 -2.10
CA GLN A 195 14.33 -5.01 -2.55
C GLN A 195 15.79 -4.72 -2.92
N VAL A 196 16.21 -5.27 -4.07
CA VAL A 196 17.38 -4.74 -4.78
C VAL A 196 16.97 -3.38 -5.35
N ILE A 197 17.15 -2.32 -4.58
CA ILE A 197 17.00 -0.95 -5.10
C ILE A 197 18.18 -0.70 -6.03
N ILE A 198 17.89 -0.61 -7.33
CA ILE A 198 18.76 0.08 -8.29
C ILE A 198 18.38 1.56 -8.19
N THR A 199 19.17 2.30 -7.41
CA THR A 199 19.31 3.76 -7.53
C THR A 199 20.57 4.05 -8.31
#